data_AF-A0A2W4RN89-F1
#
_entry.id   AF-A0A2W4RN89-F1
#
_cell.length_a   1.000
_cell.length_b   1.000
_cell.length_c   1.000
_cell.angle_alpha   90.00
_cell.angle_beta   90.00
_cell.angle_gamma   90.00
#
_symmetry.space_group_name_H-M   'P 1'
#
loop_
_entity.id
_entity.type
_entity.pdbx_description
1 polymer ?
#
loop_
_entity_poly.entity_id
_entity_poly.type
_entity_poly.pdbx_seq_one_letter_code
_entity_poly.pdbx_strand_id
1 'polypeptide(L)'
;MKTFLDWSSYEDAGMGDAYADIPKAGGNFAKAVAVCINSKACESHNDKGVMCPSYRVTSESNLSTGGRVRLLKAALNGELGDQPFSDPVLGRAMDLCVSCKGCKRECENAVDMALIKVEYLAQLNEQDGLSLRTRLFAHTPIWLHRWPWLRRLVAWRNKSKTLAKLGEMLLGIAASRQLPMPAARAFQAPAARPDVLVFGSTPAQEPQPKTAAVLETASVPAREVVLWVDTFSRHFEPDIADAA
;
A
#
# COMPACT_ATOMS: atom_id res chain seq x y z
N MET A 1 -4.82 18.08 -16.61
CA MET A 1 -4.77 16.77 -15.93
C MET A 1 -5.91 16.70 -14.92
N LYS A 2 -6.72 15.64 -14.96
CA LYS A 2 -7.76 15.36 -13.96
C LYS A 2 -7.12 14.55 -12.83
N THR A 3 -7.26 14.97 -11.57
CA THR A 3 -6.79 14.19 -10.43
C THR A 3 -7.83 13.15 -10.01
N PHE A 4 -7.38 12.05 -9.40
CA PHE A 4 -8.24 10.99 -8.87
C PHE A 4 -8.49 11.11 -7.37
N LEU A 5 -7.54 11.72 -6.64
CA LEU A 5 -7.67 12.02 -5.23
C LEU A 5 -8.11 13.47 -5.01
N ASP A 6 -8.64 13.72 -3.82
CA ASP A 6 -8.90 15.06 -3.32
C ASP A 6 -7.61 15.69 -2.78
N TRP A 7 -7.22 16.81 -3.40
CA TRP A 7 -6.04 17.60 -3.05
C TRP A 7 -6.41 18.98 -2.47
N SER A 8 -7.67 19.21 -2.11
CA SER A 8 -8.17 20.49 -1.56
C SER A 8 -7.35 21.01 -0.37
N SER A 9 -6.85 20.13 0.49
CA SER A 9 -5.97 20.50 1.62
C SER A 9 -4.66 21.21 1.22
N TYR A 10 -4.27 21.17 -0.06
CA TYR A 10 -3.08 21.84 -0.60
C TYR A 10 -3.43 23.06 -1.48
N GLU A 11 -4.67 23.54 -1.46
CA GLU A 11 -5.09 24.67 -2.29
C GLU A 11 -4.24 25.93 -2.04
N ASP A 12 -3.89 26.21 -0.80
CA ASP A 12 -3.07 27.38 -0.45
C ASP A 12 -1.56 27.07 -0.38
N ALA A 13 -1.17 25.82 -0.60
CA ALA A 13 0.22 25.41 -0.44
C ALA A 13 1.13 26.08 -1.48
N GLY A 14 2.18 26.77 -0.99
CA GLY A 14 3.14 27.48 -1.82
C GLY A 14 2.63 28.78 -2.46
N MET A 15 1.39 29.22 -2.16
CA MET A 15 0.88 30.48 -2.70
C MET A 15 1.57 31.67 -2.05
N GLY A 16 2.18 32.54 -2.85
CA GLY A 16 2.95 33.70 -2.40
C GLY A 16 4.40 33.39 -1.98
N ASP A 17 4.80 32.12 -1.99
CA ASP A 17 6.19 31.72 -1.79
C ASP A 17 6.92 31.71 -3.15
N ALA A 18 7.87 32.65 -3.32
CA ALA A 18 8.68 32.74 -4.53
C ALA A 18 9.55 31.49 -4.78
N TYR A 19 9.76 30.64 -3.77
CA TYR A 19 10.60 29.45 -3.84
C TYR A 19 9.81 28.14 -3.96
N ALA A 20 8.48 28.17 -3.89
CA ALA A 20 7.66 26.95 -3.95
C ALA A 20 7.84 26.20 -5.29
N ASP A 21 8.09 26.94 -6.37
CA ASP A 21 8.33 26.37 -7.71
C ASP A 21 7.22 25.36 -8.07
N ILE A 22 5.98 25.87 -8.07
CA ILE A 22 4.77 25.09 -8.33
C ILE A 22 4.72 24.72 -9.82
N PRO A 23 4.59 23.43 -10.17
CA PRO A 23 4.52 23.01 -11.57
C PRO A 23 3.33 23.63 -12.33
N LYS A 24 3.51 23.80 -13.64
CA LYS A 24 2.51 24.44 -14.52
C LYS A 24 1.20 23.66 -14.65
N ALA A 25 1.25 22.32 -14.52
CA ALA A 25 0.09 21.45 -14.60
C ALA A 25 -0.09 20.64 -13.31
N GLY A 26 -1.32 20.15 -13.08
CA GLY A 26 -1.66 19.28 -11.94
C GLY A 26 -2.47 19.96 -10.82
N GLY A 27 -2.68 21.28 -10.88
CA GLY A 27 -3.53 21.98 -9.91
C GLY A 27 -3.06 21.79 -8.46
N ASN A 28 -3.96 21.45 -7.54
CA ASN A 28 -3.60 21.26 -6.13
C ASN A 28 -2.68 20.06 -5.89
N PHE A 29 -2.66 19.05 -6.78
CA PHE A 29 -1.65 17.99 -6.73
C PHE A 29 -0.24 18.54 -6.98
N ALA A 30 -0.10 19.48 -7.92
CA ALA A 30 1.17 20.15 -8.18
C ALA A 30 1.65 20.95 -6.97
N LYS A 31 0.72 21.63 -6.28
CA LYS A 31 1.00 22.35 -5.02
C LYS A 31 1.45 21.39 -3.92
N ALA A 32 0.83 20.21 -3.80
CA ALA A 32 1.26 19.17 -2.86
C ALA A 32 2.67 18.65 -3.16
N VAL A 33 3.05 18.53 -4.42
CA VAL A 33 4.43 18.21 -4.84
C VAL A 33 5.39 19.37 -4.53
N ALA A 34 4.92 20.61 -4.69
CA ALA A 34 5.71 21.83 -4.56
C ALA A 34 6.06 22.21 -3.11
N VAL A 35 5.42 21.63 -2.09
CA VAL A 35 5.80 21.89 -0.68
C VAL A 35 7.24 21.50 -0.34
N CYS A 36 7.91 20.75 -1.21
CA CYS A 36 9.32 20.44 -1.07
C CYS A 36 10.20 21.66 -1.38
N ILE A 37 10.88 22.18 -0.37
CA ILE A 37 11.85 23.29 -0.49
C ILE A 37 13.26 22.85 -0.94
N ASN A 38 13.46 21.58 -1.29
CA ASN A 38 14.74 21.04 -1.76
C ASN A 38 15.92 21.24 -0.76
N SER A 39 15.67 21.21 0.55
CA SER A 39 16.70 21.32 1.61
C SER A 39 17.69 20.16 1.65
N LYS A 40 17.39 19.06 0.96
CA LYS A 40 18.15 17.79 0.96
C LYS A 40 18.31 17.15 2.35
N ALA A 41 17.56 17.57 3.36
CA ALA A 41 17.56 16.93 4.68
C ALA A 41 17.26 15.42 4.59
N CYS A 42 16.40 15.01 3.65
CA CYS A 42 16.07 13.60 3.38
C CYS A 42 17.22 12.75 2.79
N GLU A 43 18.31 13.38 2.36
CA GLU A 43 19.54 12.73 1.86
C GLU A 43 20.64 12.67 2.93
N SER A 44 20.46 13.37 4.05
CA SER A 44 21.43 13.41 5.14
C SER A 44 21.51 12.06 5.86
N HIS A 45 22.72 11.50 5.95
CA HIS A 45 23.01 10.25 6.66
C HIS A 45 23.15 10.46 8.18
N ASN A 46 22.21 11.17 8.78
CA ASN A 46 22.14 11.30 10.23
C ASN A 46 21.45 10.05 10.79
N ASP A 47 22.07 9.38 11.77
CA ASP A 47 21.52 8.17 12.43
C ASP A 47 20.20 8.42 13.19
N LYS A 48 19.72 9.67 13.23
CA LYS A 48 18.49 10.09 13.88
C LYS A 48 17.46 10.46 12.81
N GLY A 49 16.52 9.54 12.56
CA GLY A 49 15.35 9.79 11.69
C GLY A 49 15.03 8.65 10.74
N VAL A 50 13.85 8.71 10.11
CA VAL A 50 13.41 7.74 9.10
C VAL A 50 13.75 8.25 7.70
N MET A 51 14.79 7.68 7.12
CA MET A 51 15.17 7.92 5.72
C MET A 51 14.36 7.04 4.76
N CYS A 52 14.26 7.45 3.48
CA CYS A 52 13.71 6.58 2.45
C CYS A 52 14.53 5.29 2.32
N PRO A 53 13.92 4.09 2.44
CA PRO A 53 14.66 2.82 2.39
C PRO A 53 15.43 2.60 1.08
N SER A 54 14.84 2.99 -0.05
CA SER A 54 15.48 2.81 -1.36
C SER A 54 16.72 3.69 -1.52
N TYR A 55 16.66 4.95 -1.06
CA TYR A 55 17.82 5.83 -1.05
C TYR A 55 18.89 5.32 -0.08
N ARG A 56 18.51 4.90 1.15
CA ARG A 56 19.46 4.42 2.16
C ARG A 56 20.32 3.24 1.67
N VAL A 57 19.75 2.37 0.83
CA VAL A 57 20.44 1.18 0.30
C VAL A 57 21.29 1.50 -0.93
N THR A 58 20.88 2.46 -1.76
CA THR A 58 21.48 2.69 -3.09
C THR A 58 22.32 3.97 -3.18
N SER A 59 22.07 4.95 -2.31
CA SER A 59 22.54 6.33 -2.42
C SER A 59 22.21 7.01 -3.76
N GLU A 60 21.27 6.48 -4.53
CA GLU A 60 20.78 7.10 -5.77
C GLU A 60 19.84 8.25 -5.43
N SER A 61 20.25 9.49 -5.70
CA SER A 61 19.50 10.71 -5.33
C SER A 61 18.04 10.72 -5.80
N ASN A 62 17.75 10.17 -6.99
CA ASN A 62 16.39 10.03 -7.51
C ASN A 62 15.45 9.19 -6.62
N LEU A 63 16.02 8.32 -5.77
CA LEU A 63 15.28 7.47 -4.85
C LEU A 63 15.05 8.11 -3.47
N SER A 64 15.54 9.34 -3.25
CA SER A 64 15.24 10.17 -2.06
C SER A 64 13.84 10.78 -2.15
N THR A 65 13.37 11.43 -1.08
CA THR A 65 12.10 12.18 -1.11
C THR A 65 12.21 13.36 -2.08
N GLY A 66 13.29 14.14 -1.99
CA GLY A 66 13.53 15.29 -2.85
C GLY A 66 13.76 14.90 -4.31
N GLY A 67 14.45 13.78 -4.56
CA GLY A 67 14.66 13.25 -5.91
C GLY A 67 13.34 12.87 -6.60
N ARG A 68 12.45 12.17 -5.90
CA ARG A 68 11.11 11.86 -6.42
C ARG A 68 10.29 13.12 -6.73
N VAL A 69 10.35 14.11 -5.84
CA VAL A 69 9.68 15.39 -6.07
C VAL A 69 10.25 16.09 -7.31
N ARG A 70 11.56 16.10 -7.52
CA ARG A 70 12.17 16.70 -8.71
C ARG A 70 11.68 16.04 -10.00
N LEU A 71 11.63 14.71 -10.03
CA LEU A 71 11.11 13.97 -11.19
C LEU A 71 9.62 14.24 -11.42
N LEU A 72 8.83 14.35 -10.35
CA LEU A 72 7.42 14.74 -10.45
C LEU A 72 7.22 16.17 -10.95
N LYS A 73 8.06 17.12 -10.50
CA LYS A 73 8.03 18.51 -11.00
C LYS A 73 8.33 18.53 -12.49
N ALA A 74 9.37 17.83 -12.93
CA ALA A 74 9.70 17.69 -14.35
C ALA A 74 8.53 17.09 -15.16
N ALA A 75 7.91 16.02 -14.66
CA ALA A 75 6.72 15.41 -15.24
C ALA A 75 5.55 16.41 -15.40
N LEU A 76 5.23 17.14 -14.33
CA LEU A 76 4.13 18.10 -14.31
C LEU A 76 4.42 19.41 -15.08
N ASN A 77 5.69 19.70 -15.37
CA ASN A 77 6.10 20.79 -16.24
C ASN A 77 6.17 20.40 -17.73
N GLY A 78 5.93 19.12 -18.08
CA GLY A 78 6.00 18.62 -19.44
C GLY A 78 7.43 18.36 -19.93
N GLU A 79 8.40 18.22 -19.02
CA GLU A 79 9.81 17.98 -19.36
C GLU A 79 10.10 16.51 -19.73
N LEU A 80 9.18 15.59 -19.40
CA LEU A 80 9.30 14.15 -19.67
C LEU A 80 8.47 13.68 -20.88
N GLY A 81 8.09 14.60 -21.77
CA GLY A 81 7.31 14.31 -22.98
C GLY A 81 5.81 14.13 -22.73
N ASP A 82 5.12 13.50 -23.70
CA ASP A 82 3.65 13.44 -23.75
C ASP A 82 3.04 12.50 -22.70
N GLN A 83 3.78 11.47 -22.29
CA GLN A 83 3.36 10.48 -21.27
C GLN A 83 4.30 10.56 -20.05
N PRO A 84 4.28 11.67 -19.30
CA PRO A 84 5.30 11.95 -18.30
C PRO A 84 5.28 10.96 -17.12
N PHE A 85 4.14 10.32 -16.86
CA PHE A 85 4.01 9.33 -15.78
C PHE A 85 4.56 7.96 -16.14
N SER A 86 4.70 7.65 -17.44
CA SER A 86 5.30 6.42 -17.95
C SER A 86 6.82 6.57 -18.22
N ASP A 87 7.41 7.72 -17.86
CA ASP A 87 8.86 7.93 -17.93
C ASP A 87 9.60 6.85 -17.10
N PRO A 88 10.64 6.19 -17.65
CA PRO A 88 11.30 5.08 -16.98
C PRO A 88 12.05 5.49 -15.71
N VAL A 89 12.54 6.73 -15.61
CA VAL A 89 13.27 7.22 -14.44
C VAL A 89 12.31 7.54 -13.30
N LEU A 90 11.22 8.26 -13.60
CA LEU A 90 10.14 8.51 -12.64
C LEU A 90 9.48 7.19 -12.20
N GLY A 91 9.20 6.30 -13.16
CA GLY A 91 8.63 4.98 -12.90
C GLY A 91 9.46 4.16 -11.94
N ARG A 92 10.79 4.07 -12.16
CA ARG A 92 11.71 3.39 -11.23
C ARG A 92 11.72 4.04 -9.85
N ALA A 93 11.74 5.37 -9.78
CA ALA A 93 11.76 6.09 -8.51
C ALA A 93 10.48 5.84 -7.69
N MET A 94 9.33 5.81 -8.36
CA MET A 94 8.03 5.55 -7.75
C MET A 94 7.81 4.08 -7.41
N ASP A 95 8.25 3.14 -8.24
CA ASP A 95 8.13 1.71 -7.98
C ASP A 95 8.84 1.32 -6.68
N LEU A 96 10.08 1.80 -6.49
CA LEU A 96 10.88 1.55 -5.29
C LEU A 96 10.42 2.30 -4.03
N CYS A 97 9.43 3.20 -4.13
CA CYS A 97 8.82 3.82 -2.97
C CYS A 97 7.87 2.84 -2.26
N VAL A 98 8.24 2.34 -1.08
CA VAL A 98 7.40 1.39 -0.32
C VAL A 98 6.24 2.04 0.46
N SER A 99 5.95 3.32 0.22
CA SER A 99 4.88 4.07 0.89
C SER A 99 4.91 4.00 2.43
N CYS A 100 6.10 3.92 3.04
CA CYS A 100 6.27 3.79 4.49
C CYS A 100 5.87 5.04 5.31
N LYS A 101 5.53 6.16 4.64
CA LYS A 101 5.18 7.45 5.24
C LYS A 101 6.27 8.13 6.09
N GLY A 102 7.51 7.64 6.07
CA GLY A 102 8.65 8.30 6.74
C GLY A 102 8.87 9.73 6.24
N CYS A 103 8.71 9.96 4.93
CA CYS A 103 8.77 11.28 4.30
C CYS A 103 7.81 12.31 4.93
N LYS A 104 6.56 11.91 5.22
CA LYS A 104 5.56 12.81 5.82
C LYS A 104 5.92 13.20 7.24
N ARG A 105 6.53 12.28 7.99
CA ARG A 105 6.85 12.48 9.42
C ARG A 105 8.15 13.24 9.65
N GLU A 106 9.17 12.97 8.83
CA GLU A 106 10.53 13.47 9.06
C GLU A 106 10.87 14.70 8.19
N CYS A 107 10.12 14.96 7.12
CA CYS A 107 10.32 16.15 6.32
C CYS A 107 9.78 17.38 7.07
N GLU A 108 10.59 18.44 7.13
CA GLU A 108 10.20 19.72 7.74
C GLU A 108 8.92 20.33 7.12
N ASN A 109 8.66 20.03 5.84
CA ASN A 109 7.46 20.47 5.11
C ASN A 109 6.42 19.35 4.93
N ALA A 110 6.56 18.24 5.66
CA ALA A 110 5.62 17.12 5.69
C ALA A 110 5.22 16.56 4.30
N VAL A 111 6.17 16.47 3.36
CA VAL A 111 5.96 15.93 2.01
C VAL A 111 5.40 14.50 2.08
N ASP A 112 4.17 14.30 1.62
CA ASP A 112 3.47 12.99 1.67
C ASP A 112 3.68 12.18 0.38
N MET A 113 4.84 11.53 0.25
CA MET A 113 5.09 10.65 -0.92
C MET A 113 4.19 9.42 -0.97
N ALA A 114 3.58 9.01 0.14
CA ALA A 114 2.66 7.90 0.11
C ALA A 114 1.37 8.30 -0.62
N LEU A 115 0.78 9.45 -0.27
CA LEU A 115 -0.41 9.98 -0.95
C LEU A 115 -0.11 10.35 -2.40
N ILE A 116 1.03 11.02 -2.64
CA ILE A 116 1.46 11.40 -3.99
C ILE A 116 1.71 10.17 -4.87
N LYS A 117 2.28 9.08 -4.32
CA LYS A 117 2.42 7.81 -5.06
C LYS A 117 1.06 7.21 -5.44
N VAL A 118 0.02 7.35 -4.61
CA VAL A 118 -1.31 6.82 -4.94
C VAL A 118 -1.89 7.57 -6.15
N GLU A 119 -1.79 8.90 -6.19
CA GLU A 119 -2.21 9.68 -7.36
C GLU A 119 -1.37 9.34 -8.59
N TYR A 120 -0.04 9.26 -8.46
CA TYR A 120 0.85 8.83 -9.54
C TYR A 120 0.42 7.48 -10.13
N LEU A 121 0.14 6.49 -9.27
CA LEU A 121 -0.32 5.17 -9.71
C LEU A 121 -1.71 5.24 -10.36
N ALA A 122 -2.61 6.12 -9.89
CA ALA A 122 -3.91 6.31 -10.52
C ALA A 122 -3.75 6.88 -11.95
N GLN A 123 -2.90 7.90 -12.12
CA GLN A 123 -2.58 8.46 -13.43
C GLN A 123 -1.94 7.43 -14.38
N LEU A 124 -0.97 6.65 -13.87
CA LEU A 124 -0.32 5.60 -14.63
C LEU A 124 -1.30 4.49 -15.04
N ASN A 125 -2.13 4.02 -14.10
CA ASN A 125 -3.09 2.95 -14.36
C ASN A 125 -4.25 3.38 -15.26
N GLU A 126 -4.60 4.67 -15.32
CA GLU A 126 -5.57 5.18 -16.31
C GLU A 126 -5.01 5.09 -17.73
N GLN A 127 -3.69 5.27 -17.90
CA GLN A 127 -3.01 5.22 -19.19
C GLN A 127 -2.70 3.78 -19.61
N ASP A 128 -2.05 3.02 -18.73
CA ASP A 128 -1.47 1.71 -19.06
C ASP A 128 -2.34 0.53 -18.61
N GLY A 129 -3.31 0.79 -17.74
CA GLY A 129 -4.11 -0.25 -17.09
C GLY A 129 -3.35 -1.03 -16.00
N LEU A 130 -4.08 -1.90 -15.31
CA LEU A 130 -3.51 -2.74 -14.25
C LEU A 130 -2.75 -3.94 -14.83
N SER A 131 -1.48 -4.08 -14.46
CA SER A 131 -0.66 -5.26 -14.78
C SER A 131 -1.27 -6.57 -14.26
N LEU A 132 -0.95 -7.70 -14.93
CA LEU A 132 -1.38 -9.03 -14.49
C LEU A 132 -0.89 -9.34 -13.06
N ARG A 133 0.34 -8.94 -12.73
CA ARG A 133 0.92 -9.07 -11.38
C ARG A 133 0.08 -8.33 -10.35
N THR A 134 -0.30 -7.08 -10.62
CA THR A 134 -1.13 -6.28 -9.71
C THR A 134 -2.49 -6.94 -9.49
N ARG A 135 -3.15 -7.39 -10.57
CA ARG A 135 -4.43 -8.09 -10.50
C ARG A 135 -4.33 -9.38 -9.68
N LEU A 136 -3.26 -10.15 -9.86
CA LEU A 136 -3.00 -11.38 -9.11
C LEU A 136 -2.92 -11.12 -7.60
N PHE A 137 -2.11 -10.15 -7.18
CA PHE A 137 -1.95 -9.83 -5.76
C PHE A 137 -3.23 -9.22 -5.16
N ALA A 138 -3.89 -8.32 -5.88
CA ALA A 138 -5.14 -7.71 -5.42
C ALA A 138 -6.25 -8.74 -5.13
N HIS A 139 -6.34 -9.80 -5.95
CA HIS A 139 -7.35 -10.85 -5.78
C HIS A 139 -6.89 -12.01 -4.90
N THR A 140 -5.65 -12.00 -4.38
CA THR A 140 -5.11 -13.08 -3.54
C THR A 140 -6.03 -13.48 -2.36
N PRO A 141 -6.65 -12.55 -1.61
CA PRO A 141 -7.61 -12.91 -0.56
C PRO A 141 -8.78 -13.74 -1.08
N ILE A 142 -9.36 -13.34 -2.22
CA ILE A 142 -10.51 -14.01 -2.84
C ILE A 142 -10.12 -15.40 -3.31
N TRP A 143 -8.97 -15.51 -3.98
CA TRP A 143 -8.46 -16.78 -4.50
C TRP A 143 -8.14 -17.78 -3.39
N LEU A 144 -7.46 -17.35 -2.32
CA LEU A 144 -7.14 -18.23 -1.19
C LEU A 144 -8.39 -18.68 -0.43
N HIS A 145 -9.41 -17.82 -0.36
CA HIS A 145 -10.69 -18.19 0.23
C HIS A 145 -11.46 -19.19 -0.64
N ARG A 146 -11.55 -18.96 -1.96
CA ARG A 146 -12.31 -19.81 -2.88
C ARG A 146 -11.60 -21.13 -3.19
N TRP A 147 -10.28 -21.12 -3.24
CA TRP A 147 -9.46 -22.25 -3.69
C TRP A 147 -8.29 -22.54 -2.74
N PRO A 148 -8.53 -23.17 -1.58
CA PRO A 148 -7.48 -23.51 -0.62
C PRO A 148 -6.37 -24.41 -1.20
N TRP A 149 -6.67 -25.15 -2.28
CA TRP A 149 -5.69 -25.98 -2.99
C TRP A 149 -4.55 -25.16 -3.62
N LEU A 150 -4.69 -23.83 -3.79
CA LEU A 150 -3.63 -22.94 -4.27
C LEU A 150 -2.37 -22.99 -3.39
N ARG A 151 -2.47 -23.36 -2.10
CA ARG A 151 -1.30 -23.66 -1.25
C ARG A 151 -0.37 -24.69 -1.92
N ARG A 152 -0.92 -25.69 -2.61
CA ARG A 152 -0.13 -26.72 -3.32
C ARG A 152 0.64 -26.13 -4.50
N LEU A 153 0.04 -25.19 -5.24
CA LEU A 153 0.75 -24.48 -6.31
C LEU A 153 1.91 -23.65 -5.77
N VAL A 154 1.69 -22.93 -4.67
CA VAL A 154 2.75 -22.18 -3.98
C VAL A 154 3.87 -23.12 -3.54
N ALA A 155 3.53 -24.28 -2.95
CA ALA A 155 4.50 -25.30 -2.57
C ALA A 155 5.30 -25.85 -3.75
N TRP A 156 4.63 -26.15 -4.87
CA TRP A 156 5.27 -26.64 -6.09
C TRP A 156 6.21 -25.59 -6.69
N ARG A 157 5.80 -24.33 -6.76
CA ARG A 157 6.65 -23.24 -7.22
C ARG A 157 7.87 -23.05 -6.30
N ASN A 158 7.69 -23.09 -4.98
CA ASN A 158 8.79 -22.94 -4.02
C ASN A 158 9.81 -24.10 -4.09
N LYS A 159 9.38 -25.32 -4.47
CA LYS A 159 10.27 -26.48 -4.62
C LYS A 159 10.97 -26.53 -5.98
N SER A 160 10.35 -26.01 -7.03
CA SER A 160 10.84 -26.13 -8.41
C SER A 160 11.52 -24.85 -8.90
N LYS A 161 12.83 -24.94 -9.17
CA LYS A 161 13.61 -23.83 -9.77
C LYS A 161 13.06 -23.42 -11.14
N THR A 162 12.50 -24.35 -11.92
CA THR A 162 11.97 -24.04 -13.25
C THR A 162 10.67 -23.25 -13.14
N LEU A 163 9.75 -23.65 -12.25
CA LEU A 163 8.52 -22.90 -11.98
C LEU A 163 8.80 -21.53 -11.37
N ALA A 164 9.80 -21.42 -10.50
CA ALA A 164 10.22 -20.14 -9.93
C ALA A 164 10.74 -19.18 -11.02
N LYS A 165 11.61 -19.65 -11.93
CA LYS A 165 12.10 -18.86 -13.08
C LYS A 165 10.98 -18.47 -14.05
N LEU A 166 10.06 -19.39 -14.34
CA LEU A 166 8.91 -19.08 -15.18
C LEU A 166 8.03 -18.00 -14.54
N GLY A 167 7.77 -18.10 -13.23
CA GLY A 167 7.03 -17.08 -12.49
C GLY A 167 7.75 -15.74 -12.42
N GLU A 168 9.09 -15.71 -12.39
CA GLU A 168 9.87 -14.48 -12.48
C GLU A 168 9.73 -13.83 -13.86
N MET A 169 9.85 -14.61 -14.93
CA MET A 169 9.72 -14.11 -16.30
C MET A 169 8.30 -13.60 -16.62
N LEU A 170 7.26 -14.28 -16.15
CA LEU A 170 5.87 -13.94 -16.46
C LEU A 170 5.29 -12.86 -15.53
N LEU A 171 5.66 -12.86 -14.24
CA LEU A 171 5.02 -12.04 -13.20
C LEU A 171 5.99 -11.12 -12.45
N GLY A 172 7.29 -11.17 -12.76
CA GLY A 172 8.31 -10.37 -12.07
C GLY A 172 8.51 -10.76 -10.60
N ILE A 173 8.15 -11.98 -10.21
CA ILE A 173 8.30 -12.46 -8.83
C ILE A 173 9.61 -13.23 -8.72
N ALA A 174 10.62 -12.61 -8.10
CA ALA A 174 11.99 -13.11 -7.97
C ALA A 174 12.07 -14.62 -7.68
N ALA A 175 12.76 -15.39 -8.54
CA ALA A 175 12.88 -16.83 -8.37
C ALA A 175 13.73 -17.22 -7.16
N SER A 176 14.61 -16.33 -6.70
CA SER A 176 15.44 -16.52 -5.49
C SER A 176 14.66 -16.42 -4.18
N ARG A 177 13.42 -15.92 -4.21
CA ARG A 177 12.58 -15.73 -3.03
C ARG A 177 11.55 -16.85 -2.91
N GLN A 178 11.43 -17.39 -1.70
CA GLN A 178 10.32 -18.27 -1.35
C GLN A 178 9.07 -17.44 -1.17
N LEU A 179 7.97 -17.89 -1.77
CA LEU A 179 6.66 -17.29 -1.52
C LEU A 179 6.16 -17.67 -0.13
N PRO A 180 5.44 -16.76 0.57
CA PRO A 180 4.81 -17.10 1.82
C PRO A 180 3.83 -18.26 1.61
N MET A 181 3.85 -19.23 2.50
CA MET A 181 3.03 -20.44 2.40
C MET A 181 1.69 -20.19 3.09
N PRO A 182 0.55 -20.19 2.36
CA PRO A 182 -0.76 -20.11 3.01
C PRO A 182 -0.93 -21.30 3.95
N ALA A 183 -1.50 -21.14 5.14
CA ALA A 183 -1.73 -22.17 6.15
C ALA A 183 -2.54 -23.36 5.61
N ALA A 184 -2.35 -24.55 6.20
CA ALA A 184 -3.06 -25.76 5.77
C ALA A 184 -4.56 -25.69 6.08
N ARG A 185 -4.88 -25.03 7.20
CA ARG A 185 -6.23 -24.69 7.62
C ARG A 185 -6.25 -23.17 7.84
N ALA A 186 -7.16 -22.48 7.17
CA ALA A 186 -7.38 -21.06 7.42
C ALA A 186 -8.12 -20.88 8.75
N PHE A 187 -7.97 -19.71 9.36
CA PHE A 187 -8.75 -19.35 10.55
C PHE A 187 -10.24 -19.51 10.28
N GLN A 188 -10.93 -20.13 11.23
CA GLN A 188 -12.37 -20.32 11.23
C GLN A 188 -12.90 -19.77 12.56
N ALA A 189 -13.77 -18.76 12.47
CA ALA A 189 -14.43 -18.24 13.65
C ALA A 189 -15.13 -19.39 14.40
N PRO A 190 -14.99 -19.48 15.74
CA PRO A 190 -15.71 -20.46 16.53
C PRO A 190 -17.21 -20.36 16.26
N ALA A 191 -17.90 -21.49 16.16
CA ALA A 191 -19.35 -21.49 16.04
C ALA A 191 -19.97 -20.82 17.27
N ALA A 192 -20.47 -19.60 17.09
CA ALA A 192 -21.28 -18.78 17.99
C ALA A 192 -21.04 -19.00 19.50
N ARG A 193 -20.06 -18.30 20.08
CA ARG A 193 -20.27 -17.78 21.43
C ARG A 193 -21.21 -16.58 21.30
N PRO A 194 -22.31 -16.50 22.08
CA PRO A 194 -23.28 -15.41 21.97
C PRO A 194 -22.67 -14.02 22.23
N ASP A 195 -21.47 -13.97 22.83
CA ASP A 195 -20.83 -12.75 23.31
C ASP A 195 -19.68 -12.25 22.40
N VAL A 196 -19.40 -12.92 21.26
CA VAL A 196 -18.27 -12.59 20.37
C VAL A 196 -18.75 -12.38 18.93
N LEU A 197 -18.67 -11.14 18.46
CA LEU A 197 -18.90 -10.77 17.05
C LEU A 197 -17.57 -10.79 16.29
N VAL A 198 -17.41 -11.75 15.37
CA VAL A 198 -16.23 -11.84 14.49
C VAL A 198 -16.57 -11.24 13.12
N PHE A 199 -15.99 -10.09 12.81
CA PHE A 199 -16.12 -9.47 11.48
C PHE A 199 -15.01 -9.99 10.54
N GLY A 200 -15.40 -10.38 9.31
CA GLY A 200 -14.48 -10.90 8.29
C GLY A 200 -14.60 -12.42 8.03
N SER A 201 -15.43 -13.15 8.79
CA SER A 201 -15.76 -14.56 8.53
C SER A 201 -16.99 -14.72 7.64
N THR A 202 -16.79 -14.73 6.31
CA THR A 202 -17.76 -15.16 5.26
C THR A 202 -18.93 -14.19 5.00
N PRO A 203 -19.24 -13.82 3.74
CA PRO A 203 -20.51 -13.18 3.40
C PRO A 203 -21.56 -14.27 3.18
N ALA A 204 -22.11 -14.83 4.27
CA ALA A 204 -23.26 -15.72 4.19
C ALA A 204 -23.95 -15.94 5.56
N GLN A 205 -24.22 -14.87 6.30
CA GLN A 205 -25.44 -14.86 7.09
C GLN A 205 -25.83 -13.42 7.40
N GLU A 206 -26.92 -12.98 6.79
CA GLU A 206 -27.70 -11.85 7.29
C GLU A 206 -27.83 -11.99 8.81
N PRO A 207 -27.49 -10.95 9.59
CA PRO A 207 -27.74 -10.98 11.02
C PRO A 207 -29.26 -11.04 11.22
N GLN A 208 -29.79 -12.22 11.55
CA GLN A 208 -31.17 -12.33 11.98
C GLN A 208 -31.32 -11.55 13.30
N PRO A 209 -32.25 -10.58 13.40
CA PRO A 209 -32.51 -9.91 14.66
C PRO A 209 -33.25 -10.90 15.56
N LYS A 210 -32.54 -11.55 16.47
CA LYS A 210 -33.17 -12.37 17.50
C LYS A 210 -33.34 -11.53 18.75
N THR A 211 -34.55 -11.02 18.87
CA THR A 211 -35.28 -10.60 20.07
C THR A 211 -34.55 -10.80 21.39
N ALA A 212 -34.34 -9.68 22.08
CA ALA A 212 -33.93 -9.59 23.47
C ALA A 212 -34.87 -10.41 24.37
N ALA A 213 -34.35 -11.51 24.92
CA ALA A 213 -34.85 -12.09 26.15
C ALA A 213 -33.81 -11.77 27.23
N VAL A 214 -34.15 -10.73 28.01
CA VAL A 214 -33.43 -10.26 29.17
C VAL A 214 -33.40 -11.38 30.22
N LEU A 215 -32.21 -11.83 30.59
CA LEU A 215 -31.98 -12.55 31.84
C LEU A 215 -31.04 -11.70 32.69
N GLU A 216 -31.67 -10.98 33.62
CA GLU A 216 -31.03 -10.22 34.68
C GLU A 216 -30.13 -11.13 35.52
N THR A 217 -28.83 -10.96 35.38
CA THR A 217 -27.89 -11.20 36.49
C THR A 217 -26.82 -10.12 36.43
N ALA A 218 -26.64 -9.43 37.57
CA ALA A 218 -25.75 -8.30 37.75
C ALA A 218 -24.36 -8.57 37.14
N SER A 219 -23.98 -7.81 36.13
CA SER A 219 -22.66 -7.94 35.51
C SER A 219 -22.18 -6.60 34.97
N VAL A 220 -20.91 -6.32 35.23
CA VAL A 220 -20.08 -5.22 34.70
C VAL A 220 -20.52 -4.89 33.27
N PRO A 221 -20.64 -3.60 32.85
CA PRO A 221 -21.00 -3.28 31.46
C PRO A 221 -20.06 -4.04 30.54
N ALA A 222 -20.60 -5.04 29.85
CA ALA A 222 -19.83 -5.95 29.01
C ALA A 222 -19.13 -5.09 27.96
N ARG A 223 -17.81 -4.95 28.08
CA ARG A 223 -17.03 -4.27 27.06
C ARG A 223 -17.08 -5.15 25.82
N GLU A 224 -17.71 -4.63 24.77
CA GLU A 224 -17.73 -5.30 23.48
C GLU A 224 -16.29 -5.36 22.93
N VAL A 225 -15.84 -6.56 22.59
CA VAL A 225 -14.53 -6.81 21.99
C VAL A 225 -14.77 -7.33 20.57
N VAL A 226 -14.24 -6.62 19.59
CA VAL A 226 -14.32 -7.01 18.17
C VAL A 226 -12.95 -7.51 17.72
N LEU A 227 -12.89 -8.77 17.28
CA LEU A 227 -11.72 -9.33 16.63
C LEU A 227 -11.82 -9.12 15.11
N TRP A 228 -10.90 -8.31 14.57
CA TRP A 228 -10.78 -8.10 13.13
C TRP A 228 -9.69 -9.00 12.54
N VAL A 229 -10.07 -10.01 11.79
CA VAL A 229 -9.13 -10.96 11.17
C VAL A 229 -8.84 -10.55 9.74
N ASP A 230 -7.62 -10.07 9.48
CA ASP A 230 -7.17 -9.71 8.14
C ASP A 230 -6.85 -10.95 7.27
N THR A 231 -6.50 -10.73 5.99
CA THR A 231 -6.19 -11.83 5.05
C THR A 231 -4.98 -12.67 5.46
N PHE A 232 -3.92 -12.04 5.97
CA PHE A 232 -2.69 -12.71 6.39
C PHE A 232 -2.92 -13.51 7.65
N SER A 233 -3.52 -12.90 8.67
CA SER A 233 -3.93 -13.59 9.90
C SER A 233 -4.85 -14.76 9.58
N ARG A 234 -5.79 -14.62 8.63
CA ARG A 234 -6.67 -15.73 8.25
C ARG A 234 -5.96 -16.86 7.49
N HIS A 235 -5.19 -16.53 6.47
CA HIS A 235 -4.75 -17.49 5.46
C HIS A 235 -3.29 -17.90 5.58
N PHE A 236 -2.47 -17.22 6.37
CA PHE A 236 -1.04 -17.50 6.51
C PHE A 236 -0.67 -17.79 7.97
N GLU A 237 -1.19 -17.01 8.92
CA GLU A 237 -0.85 -17.11 10.35
C GLU A 237 -2.11 -17.24 11.23
N PRO A 238 -2.95 -18.27 11.02
CA PRO A 238 -4.23 -18.44 11.75
C PRO A 238 -4.05 -18.54 13.26
N ASP A 239 -2.91 -19.06 13.72
CA ASP A 239 -2.59 -19.21 15.14
C ASP A 239 -2.59 -17.85 15.89
N ILE A 240 -2.31 -16.74 15.19
CA ILE A 240 -2.40 -15.39 15.77
C ILE A 240 -3.86 -15.02 16.08
N ALA A 241 -4.78 -15.35 15.17
CA ALA A 241 -6.21 -15.09 15.36
C ALA A 241 -6.84 -16.08 16.35
N ASP A 242 -6.36 -17.32 16.42
CA ASP A 242 -6.80 -18.31 17.41
C ASP A 242 -6.36 -17.97 18.84
N ALA A 243 -5.27 -17.21 18.99
CA ALA A 243 -4.72 -16.79 20.29
C ALA A 243 -5.32 -15.48 20.84
N ALA A 244 -6.07 -14.72 20.03
CA ALA A 244 -6.67 -13.44 20.38
C ALA A 244 -8.04 -13.60 21.05
#